data_AF-A0A5C5VTM3-F1
#
_entry.id   AF-A0A5C5VTM3-F1
#
_cell.length_a   1.000
_cell.length_b   1.000
_cell.length_c   1.000
_cell.angle_alpha   90.00
_cell.angle_beta   90.00
_cell.angle_gamma   90.00
#
_symmetry.space_group_name_H-M   'P 1'
#
loop_
_entity.id
_entity.type
_entity.pdbx_description
1 polymer ?
#
loop_
_entity_poly.entity_id
_entity_poly.type
_entity_poly.pdbx_seq_one_letter_code
_entity_poly.pdbx_strand_id
1 'polypeptide(L)'
;MSERFIASEILSELGWERLHDGGFEDELEREVAEGHPLFSIHVRGIARALGSDDVVFEIIDSVEQGQGKIVEVHLTWIASAPDVPPYPLTTFYQSESEWIEFHEQCAQPIGLHPGSARNLRWRRHYFGLTLLTWIGVGILLILLTLCVVLSPP
;
A
#
# COMPACT_ATOMS: atom_id res chain seq x y z
N MET A 1 4.64 26.13 -4.06
CA MET A 1 3.96 24.94 -3.50
C MET A 1 5.05 23.91 -3.27
N SER A 2 5.26 23.43 -2.04
CA SER A 2 6.46 22.64 -1.70
C SER A 2 6.29 21.17 -2.07
N GLU A 3 7.38 20.51 -2.49
CA GLU A 3 7.41 19.08 -2.86
C GLU A 3 6.83 18.16 -1.78
N ARG A 4 7.01 18.54 -0.50
CA ARG A 4 6.48 17.79 0.65
C ARG A 4 4.96 17.71 0.68
N PHE A 5 4.27 18.74 0.20
CA PHE A 5 2.81 18.77 0.20
C PHE A 5 2.22 17.87 -0.90
N ILE A 6 2.87 17.86 -2.06
CA ILE A 6 2.47 17.01 -3.20
C ILE A 6 2.64 15.53 -2.83
N ALA A 7 3.76 15.17 -2.19
CA ALA A 7 3.98 13.80 -1.74
C ALA A 7 2.93 13.33 -0.72
N SER A 8 2.52 14.16 0.24
CA SER A 8 1.49 13.75 1.23
C SER A 8 0.12 13.51 0.62
N GLU A 9 -0.27 14.30 -0.39
CA GLU A 9 -1.57 14.17 -1.05
C GLU A 9 -1.62 12.89 -1.89
N ILE A 10 -0.58 12.65 -2.71
CA ILE A 10 -0.43 11.41 -3.49
C ILE A 10 -0.47 10.18 -2.59
N LEU A 11 0.27 10.18 -1.49
CA LEU A 11 0.29 9.05 -0.56
C LEU A 11 -1.10 8.76 0.01
N SER A 12 -1.85 9.80 0.40
CA SER A 12 -3.20 9.62 0.92
C SER A 12 -4.14 9.01 -0.10
N GLU A 13 -4.03 9.38 -1.39
CA GLU A 13 -4.83 8.78 -2.46
C GLU A 13 -4.48 7.30 -2.68
N LEU A 14 -3.21 6.94 -2.47
CA LEU A 14 -2.71 5.57 -2.57
C LEU A 14 -2.99 4.72 -1.30
N GLY A 15 -3.64 5.30 -0.27
CA GLY A 15 -3.95 4.60 0.98
C GLY A 15 -2.80 4.57 1.98
N TRP A 16 -1.84 5.49 1.84
CA TRP A 16 -0.70 5.67 2.74
C TRP A 16 -0.82 6.97 3.54
N GLU A 17 -0.46 6.90 4.81
CA GLU A 17 -0.36 8.07 5.69
C GLU A 17 1.11 8.45 5.89
N ARG A 18 1.45 9.72 5.66
CA ARG A 18 2.80 10.24 5.89
C ARG A 18 3.09 10.33 7.40
N LEU A 19 4.26 9.83 7.79
CA LEU A 19 4.82 10.05 9.12
C LEU A 19 5.81 11.22 9.06
N HIS A 20 5.64 12.20 9.96
CA HIS A 20 6.44 13.43 9.95
C HIS A 20 7.64 13.40 10.89
N ASP A 21 7.52 12.67 12.01
CA ASP A 21 8.50 12.69 13.11
C ASP A 21 9.03 11.28 13.44
N GLY A 22 8.99 10.36 12.46
CA GLY A 22 9.26 8.94 12.68
C GLY A 22 8.01 8.18 13.14
N GLY A 23 8.20 6.91 13.48
CA GLY A 23 7.18 6.01 13.98
C GLY A 23 7.48 4.55 13.66
N PHE A 24 7.10 3.66 14.58
CA PHE A 24 7.20 2.20 14.48
C PHE A 24 8.64 1.63 14.50
N GLU A 25 9.66 2.44 14.76
CA GLU A 25 11.05 1.97 14.90
C GLU A 25 11.18 0.98 16.07
N ASP A 26 10.56 1.29 17.21
CA ASP A 26 10.53 0.39 18.38
C ASP A 26 9.80 -0.92 18.10
N GLU A 27 8.79 -0.91 17.20
CA GLU A 27 8.09 -2.13 16.81
C GLU A 27 8.95 -2.96 15.86
N LEU A 28 9.55 -2.31 14.86
CA LEU A 28 10.51 -2.96 13.97
C LEU A 28 11.64 -3.62 14.77
N GLU A 29 12.22 -2.93 15.75
CA GLU A 29 13.29 -3.46 16.61
C GLU A 29 12.83 -4.69 17.43
N ARG A 30 11.57 -4.71 17.89
CA ARG A 30 11.00 -5.86 18.60
C ARG A 30 10.82 -7.09 17.69
N GLU A 31 10.42 -6.87 16.45
CA GLU A 31 10.08 -7.93 15.50
C GLU A 31 11.30 -8.49 14.77
N VAL A 32 12.32 -7.68 14.49
CA VAL A 32 13.48 -8.13 13.72
C VAL A 32 14.49 -8.90 14.59
N ALA A 33 14.84 -10.11 14.17
CA ALA A 33 15.91 -10.92 14.77
C ALA A 33 17.18 -10.95 13.91
N GLU A 34 18.28 -11.45 14.50
CA GLU A 34 19.52 -11.73 13.80
C GLU A 34 19.26 -12.57 12.54
N GLY A 35 19.66 -12.03 11.38
CA GLY A 35 19.39 -12.61 10.06
C GLY A 35 18.29 -11.91 9.27
N HIS A 36 17.49 -11.02 9.89
CA HIS A 36 16.60 -10.13 9.16
C HIS A 36 17.42 -9.07 8.40
N PRO A 37 17.07 -8.69 7.15
CA PRO A 37 17.79 -7.68 6.37
C PRO A 37 17.90 -6.29 7.03
N LEU A 38 17.02 -6.01 8.00
CA LEU A 38 17.00 -4.76 8.78
C LEU A 38 17.50 -4.93 10.22
N PHE A 39 18.00 -6.11 10.58
CA PHE A 39 18.53 -6.32 11.93
C PHE A 39 19.70 -5.37 12.19
N SER A 40 19.61 -4.58 13.26
CA SER A 40 20.62 -3.58 13.64
C SER A 40 20.84 -2.46 12.60
N ILE A 41 19.91 -2.23 11.67
CA ILE A 41 19.96 -1.10 10.75
C ILE A 41 19.15 0.06 11.34
N HIS A 42 19.74 1.25 11.44
CA HIS A 42 18.98 2.41 11.86
C HIS A 42 18.10 2.92 10.72
N VAL A 43 16.82 3.10 11.04
CA VAL A 43 15.81 3.57 10.09
C VAL A 43 14.92 4.64 10.75
N ARG A 44 14.14 5.33 9.93
CA ARG A 44 13.11 6.28 10.36
C ARG A 44 11.82 6.02 9.61
N GLY A 45 10.71 5.88 10.33
CA GLY A 45 9.38 5.74 9.73
C GLY A 45 9.01 6.96 8.89
N ILE A 46 8.60 6.75 7.64
CA ILE A 46 8.19 7.83 6.74
C ILE A 46 6.74 7.69 6.25
N ALA A 47 6.17 6.49 6.22
CA ALA A 47 4.76 6.29 5.91
C ALA A 47 4.23 4.99 6.52
N ARG A 48 2.90 4.90 6.69
CA ARG A 48 2.20 3.65 7.04
C ARG A 48 1.00 3.43 6.13
N ALA A 49 0.68 2.17 5.84
CA ALA A 49 -0.53 1.84 5.11
C ALA A 49 -1.77 2.01 6.01
N LEU A 50 -2.87 2.52 5.45
CA LEU A 50 -4.14 2.70 6.18
C LEU A 50 -5.00 1.42 6.21
N GLY A 51 -4.66 0.41 5.42
CA GLY A 51 -5.44 -0.82 5.24
C GLY A 51 -4.67 -2.13 5.47
N SER A 52 -3.39 -2.05 5.83
CA SER A 52 -2.52 -3.18 6.15
C SER A 52 -1.49 -2.78 7.20
N ASP A 53 -0.79 -3.78 7.71
CA ASP A 53 0.28 -3.61 8.68
C ASP A 53 1.63 -3.24 8.03
N ASP A 54 1.59 -2.66 6.84
CA ASP A 54 2.80 -2.28 6.10
C ASP A 54 3.26 -0.88 6.52
N VAL A 55 4.55 -0.78 6.84
CA VAL A 55 5.22 0.47 7.23
C VAL A 55 6.43 0.69 6.34
N VAL A 56 6.65 1.94 5.94
CA VAL A 56 7.77 2.34 5.09
C VAL A 56 8.75 3.14 5.94
N PHE A 57 10.01 2.72 5.88
CA PHE A 57 11.11 3.33 6.57
C PHE A 57 12.16 3.87 5.58
N GLU A 58 12.82 4.95 5.95
CA GLU A 58 14.04 5.43 5.33
C GLU A 58 15.25 4.95 6.15
N ILE A 59 16.22 4.32 5.50
CA ILE A 59 17.49 3.96 6.13
C ILE A 59 18.31 5.24 6.35
N ILE A 60 18.67 5.51 7.61
CA ILE A 60 19.39 6.73 8.00
C ILE A 60 20.90 6.52 8.08
N ASP A 61 21.35 5.27 8.21
CA ASP A 61 22.76 4.92 8.17
C ASP A 61 23.31 4.92 6.74
N SER A 62 24.64 4.85 6.62
CA SER A 62 25.32 4.69 5.34
C SER A 62 24.89 3.39 4.66
N VAL A 63 23.98 3.52 3.71
CA VAL A 63 23.54 2.49 2.78
C VAL A 63 24.77 1.89 2.08
N GLU A 64 24.96 0.57 2.17
CA GLU A 64 26.01 -0.11 1.38
C GLU A 64 25.74 0.12 -0.11
N GLN A 65 26.80 0.21 -0.93
CA GLN A 65 26.65 0.47 -2.36
C GLN A 65 25.72 -0.57 -3.02
N GLY A 66 24.54 -0.10 -3.46
CA GLY A 66 23.52 -0.93 -4.12
C GLY A 66 22.33 -1.34 -3.24
N GLN A 67 22.37 -1.10 -1.93
CA GLN A 67 21.21 -1.29 -1.05
C GLN A 67 20.20 -0.13 -1.25
N GLY A 68 18.91 -0.43 -1.18
CA GLY A 68 17.87 0.59 -1.32
C GLY A 68 17.79 1.50 -0.09
N LYS A 69 17.49 2.79 -0.29
CA LYS A 69 17.37 3.78 0.80
C LYS A 69 16.01 3.71 1.50
N ILE A 70 14.97 3.26 0.79
CA ILE A 70 13.62 3.12 1.30
C ILE A 70 13.31 1.63 1.45
N VAL A 71 12.61 1.26 2.51
CA VAL A 71 12.20 -0.11 2.77
C VAL A 71 10.75 -0.17 3.23
N GLU A 72 9.95 -1.01 2.58
CA GLU A 72 8.60 -1.36 3.00
C GLU A 72 8.65 -2.69 3.74
N VAL A 73 8.07 -2.73 4.94
CA VAL A 73 8.09 -3.88 5.85
C VAL A 73 6.67 -4.15 6.33
N HIS A 74 6.24 -5.41 6.26
CA HIS A 74 5.02 -5.86 6.92
C HIS A 74 5.29 -6.14 8.40
N LEU A 75 4.73 -5.36 9.32
CA LEU A 75 4.86 -5.63 10.75
C LEU A 75 3.83 -6.68 11.20
N THR A 76 4.24 -7.61 12.06
CA THR A 76 3.39 -8.72 12.55
C THR A 76 2.70 -8.39 13.87
N TRP A 77 3.15 -7.36 14.58
CA TRP A 77 2.73 -6.89 15.90
C TRP A 77 2.92 -7.93 17.02
N ILE A 78 3.79 -8.92 16.81
CA ILE A 78 4.00 -10.01 17.77
C ILE A 78 5.03 -9.56 18.82
N ALA A 79 4.52 -8.95 19.90
CA ALA A 79 5.36 -8.47 20.99
C ALA A 79 6.08 -9.58 21.80
N SER A 80 5.72 -10.85 21.64
CA SER A 80 6.19 -11.95 22.50
C SER A 80 7.47 -12.65 22.01
N ALA A 81 7.83 -12.51 20.74
CA ALA A 81 9.04 -13.12 20.18
C ALA A 81 9.40 -12.43 18.85
N PRO A 82 10.70 -12.26 18.54
CA PRO A 82 11.14 -11.85 17.22
C PRO A 82 10.67 -12.83 16.13
N ASP A 83 10.53 -12.33 14.91
CA ASP A 83 10.09 -13.12 13.78
C ASP A 83 11.07 -14.24 13.44
N VAL A 84 10.48 -15.38 13.08
CA VAL A 84 11.20 -16.57 12.62
C VAL A 84 11.09 -16.68 11.11
N PRO A 85 12.14 -17.17 10.41
CA PRO A 85 12.09 -17.33 8.97
C PRO A 85 10.89 -18.18 8.48
N PRO A 86 10.26 -17.83 7.34
CA PRO A 86 10.58 -16.69 6.47
C PRO A 86 10.12 -15.37 7.09
N TYR A 87 11.04 -14.40 7.14
CA TYR A 87 10.78 -13.07 7.65
C TYR A 87 9.62 -12.39 6.92
N PRO A 88 8.91 -11.46 7.58
CA PRO A 88 7.88 -10.67 6.92
C PRO A 88 8.40 -10.01 5.65
N LEU A 89 7.48 -9.78 4.72
CA LEU A 89 7.77 -9.24 3.41
C LEU A 89 8.49 -7.90 3.56
N THR A 90 9.78 -7.91 3.21
CA THR A 90 10.65 -6.73 3.21
C THR A 90 11.02 -6.41 1.76
N THR A 91 10.69 -5.21 1.28
CA THR A 91 11.02 -4.77 -0.08
C THR A 91 11.82 -3.48 -0.03
N PHE A 92 13.00 -3.49 -0.66
CA PHE A 92 13.87 -2.33 -0.77
C PHE A 92 13.62 -1.57 -2.07
N TYR A 93 13.66 -0.24 -1.98
CA TYR A 93 13.58 0.71 -3.08
C TYR A 93 14.77 1.67 -2.99
N GLN A 94 15.34 2.04 -4.12
CA GLN A 94 16.47 2.96 -4.22
C GLN A 94 16.10 4.37 -3.74
N SER A 95 14.84 4.77 -3.89
CA SER A 95 14.37 6.10 -3.52
C SER A 95 12.88 6.12 -3.15
N GLU A 96 12.46 7.21 -2.50
CA GLU A 96 11.04 7.48 -2.22
C GLU A 96 10.23 7.61 -3.51
N SER A 97 10.81 8.21 -4.55
CA SER A 97 10.17 8.33 -5.87
C SER A 97 9.91 6.97 -6.51
N GLU A 98 10.88 6.05 -6.46
CA GLU A 98 10.70 4.69 -7.00
C GLU A 98 9.59 3.94 -6.25
N TRP A 99 9.55 4.07 -4.92
CA TRP A 99 8.50 3.49 -4.10
C TRP A 99 7.11 4.05 -4.46
N ILE A 100 6.99 5.37 -4.61
CA ILE A 100 5.73 6.03 -5.02
C ILE A 100 5.32 5.55 -6.43
N GLU A 101 6.23 5.59 -7.40
CA GLU A 101 5.96 5.14 -8.78
C GLU A 101 5.49 3.69 -8.83
N PHE A 102 6.07 2.80 -8.01
CA PHE A 102 5.65 1.41 -7.92
C PHE A 102 4.20 1.28 -7.45
N HIS A 103 3.80 2.04 -6.42
CA HIS A 103 2.44 1.99 -5.88
C HIS A 103 1.42 2.69 -6.78
N GLU A 104 1.80 3.79 -7.44
CA GLU A 104 0.98 4.43 -8.47
C GLU A 104 0.67 3.47 -9.62
N GLN A 105 1.66 2.71 -10.09
CA GLN A 105 1.48 1.69 -11.14
C GLN A 105 0.55 0.55 -10.69
N CYS A 106 0.67 0.12 -9.43
CA CYS A 106 -0.20 -0.93 -8.87
C CYS A 106 -1.64 -0.46 -8.65
N ALA A 107 -1.86 0.85 -8.44
CA ALA A 107 -3.17 1.45 -8.25
C ALA A 107 -3.97 1.63 -9.56
N GLN A 108 -3.31 1.58 -10.72
CA GLN A 108 -3.98 1.72 -12.02
C GLN A 108 -4.94 0.55 -12.31
N PRO A 109 -6.15 0.81 -12.88
CA PRO A 109 -7.06 -0.25 -13.29
C PRO A 109 -6.41 -1.13 -14.38
N ILE A 110 -6.59 -2.44 -14.25
CA ILE A 110 -5.93 -3.52 -15.01
C ILE A 110 -5.86 -3.21 -16.52
N GLY A 111 -4.69 -2.74 -16.95
CA GLY A 111 -4.20 -2.82 -18.31
C GLY A 111 -2.83 -3.49 -18.29
N LEU A 112 -2.80 -4.83 -18.36
CA LEU A 112 -1.64 -5.66 -18.74
C LEU A 112 -0.25 -5.16 -18.26
N HIS A 113 -0.01 -5.05 -16.95
CA HIS A 113 1.36 -4.90 -16.43
C HIS A 113 1.93 -6.26 -15.98
N PRO A 114 3.05 -6.73 -16.58
CA PRO A 114 3.71 -7.98 -16.22
C PRO A 114 4.56 -7.78 -14.96
N GLY A 115 3.92 -7.63 -13.81
CA GLY A 115 4.62 -7.48 -12.52
C GLY A 115 3.80 -7.80 -11.28
N SER A 116 2.49 -8.02 -11.41
CA SER A 116 1.54 -7.99 -10.28
C SER A 116 1.22 -9.36 -9.66
N ALA A 117 2.14 -10.33 -9.73
CA ALA A 117 1.94 -11.64 -9.09
C ALA A 117 1.92 -11.58 -7.55
N ARG A 118 2.28 -10.45 -6.93
CA ARG A 118 2.37 -10.29 -5.46
C ARG A 118 1.06 -9.87 -4.76
N ASN A 119 0.04 -9.41 -5.49
CA ASN A 119 -1.09 -8.66 -4.89
C ASN A 119 -2.48 -9.32 -5.02
N LEU A 120 -2.59 -10.63 -4.77
CA LEU A 120 -3.91 -11.28 -4.71
C LEU A 120 -4.69 -11.01 -3.41
N ARG A 121 -4.11 -10.33 -2.41
CA ARG A 121 -4.80 -10.05 -1.13
C ARG A 121 -5.74 -8.83 -1.17
N TRP A 122 -5.45 -7.84 -2.00
CA TRP A 122 -6.17 -6.55 -2.03
C TRP A 122 -7.53 -6.59 -2.76
N ARG A 123 -7.87 -7.68 -3.45
CA ARG A 123 -9.08 -7.75 -4.30
C ARG A 123 -10.38 -8.16 -3.61
N ARG A 124 -10.40 -8.46 -2.30
CA ARG A 124 -11.60 -9.04 -1.66
C ARG A 124 -12.59 -8.04 -1.05
N HIS A 125 -12.25 -6.76 -0.90
CA HIS A 125 -13.17 -5.80 -0.24
C HIS A 125 -13.69 -4.64 -1.09
N TYR A 126 -13.01 -4.18 -2.14
CA TYR A 126 -13.50 -3.02 -2.93
C TYR A 126 -14.20 -3.37 -4.24
N PHE A 127 -14.06 -4.59 -4.78
CA PHE A 127 -14.66 -4.94 -6.08
C PHE A 127 -16.07 -5.58 -5.99
N GLY A 128 -16.50 -6.02 -4.81
CA GLY A 128 -17.80 -6.68 -4.64
C GLY A 128 -19.01 -5.73 -4.58
N LEU A 129 -18.80 -4.47 -4.17
CA LEU A 129 -19.87 -3.51 -3.94
C LEU A 129 -20.19 -2.61 -5.14
N THR A 130 -19.27 -2.46 -6.09
CA THR A 130 -19.50 -1.58 -7.26
C THR A 130 -20.25 -2.30 -8.39
N LEU A 131 -20.04 -3.60 -8.58
CA LEU A 131 -20.71 -4.32 -9.67
C LEU A 131 -22.23 -4.48 -9.45
N LEU A 132 -22.67 -4.66 -8.19
CA LEU A 132 -24.08 -4.81 -7.84
C LEU A 132 -24.85 -3.48 -7.94
N THR A 133 -24.22 -2.35 -7.62
CA THR A 133 -24.85 -1.02 -7.72
C THR A 133 -25.04 -0.59 -9.18
N TRP A 134 -24.07 -0.86 -10.06
CA TRP A 134 -24.20 -0.55 -11.49
C TRP A 134 -25.23 -1.42 -12.22
N ILE A 135 -25.33 -2.71 -11.86
CA ILE A 135 -26.38 -3.59 -12.40
C ILE A 135 -27.76 -3.10 -11.96
N GLY A 136 -27.92 -2.69 -10.69
CA GLY A 136 -29.18 -2.16 -10.16
C GLY A 136 -29.64 -0.87 -10.87
N VAL A 137 -28.73 0.08 -11.09
CA VAL A 137 -29.02 1.33 -11.81
C VAL A 137 -29.38 1.06 -13.28
N GLY A 138 -28.66 0.13 -13.94
CA GLY A 138 -28.96 -0.25 -15.32
C GLY A 138 -30.35 -0.87 -15.47
N ILE A 139 -30.73 -1.78 -14.57
CA ILE A 139 -32.08 -2.40 -14.58
C ILE A 139 -33.17 -1.35 -14.34
N LEU A 140 -32.97 -0.43 -13.39
CA LEU A 140 -33.95 0.62 -13.09
C LEU A 140 -34.20 1.56 -14.28
N LEU A 141 -33.15 1.95 -15.00
CA LEU A 141 -33.27 2.80 -16.19
C LEU A 141 -33.99 2.11 -17.33
N ILE A 142 -33.74 0.80 -17.53
CA ILE A 142 -34.43 -0.02 -18.54
C ILE A 142 -35.92 -0.14 -18.20
N LEU A 143 -36.27 -0.38 -16.93
CA LEU A 143 -37.67 -0.47 -16.50
C LEU A 143 -38.40 0.88 -16.63
N LEU A 144 -37.75 2.00 -16.28
CA LEU A 144 -38.32 3.34 -16.43
C LEU A 144 -38.59 3.69 -17.91
N THR A 145 -37.67 3.36 -18.81
CA THR A 145 -37.87 3.59 -20.25
C THR A 145 -38.98 2.71 -20.82
N LEU A 146 -39.08 1.45 -20.40
CA LEU A 146 -40.18 0.56 -20.79
C LEU A 146 -41.55 1.07 -20.29
N CYS A 147 -41.64 1.61 -19.07
CA CYS A 147 -42.87 2.21 -18.55
C CYS A 147 -43.34 3.43 -19.35
N VAL A 148 -42.41 4.29 -19.79
CA VAL A 148 -42.75 5.48 -20.60
C VAL A 148 -43.23 5.09 -21.99
N VAL A 149 -42.64 4.07 -22.61
CA VAL A 149 -42.98 3.63 -23.97
C VAL A 149 -44.27 2.80 -24.01
N LEU A 150 -44.57 2.05 -22.95
CA LEU A 150 -45.76 1.18 -22.87
C LEU A 150 -46.98 1.85 -22.22
N SER A 151 -46.87 3.11 -21.79
CA SER A 151 -48.02 3.86 -21.29
C SER A 151 -48.92 4.28 -22.46
N PRO A 152 -50.16 3.79 -22.55
CA PRO A 152 -51.11 4.28 -23.55
C PRO A 152 -51.44 5.76 -23.27
N PRO A 153 -51.76 6.55 -24.32
CA PRO A 153 -52.10 7.96 -24.19
C PRO A 153 -53.37 8.21 -23.38
#